data_AF-A0A1N6YF76-F1
#
_entry.id   AF-A0A1N6YF76-F1
#
_cell.length_a   1.000
_cell.length_b   1.000
_cell.length_c   1.000
_cell.angle_alpha   90.00
_cell.angle_beta   90.00
_cell.angle_gamma   90.00
#
_symmetry.space_group_name_H-M   'P 1'
#
loop_
_entity.id
_entity.type
_entity.pdbx_description
1 polymer ?
#
loop_
_entity_poly.entity_id
_entity_poly.type
_entity_poly.pdbx_seq_one_letter_code
_entity_poly.pdbx_strand_id
1 'polypeptide(L)'
;MVYFVYRSVYEGPSGRLVRHFPDATVLDWFRRVWDDAASQDAYEWVERELGANVYGLHTIFETGLPAPRTHGELRRMLKEHLYVERTLRVDRHSVRVLTDDDEVELAYFFVDDHVVADEPDRWDYLVHESWDLPADAPPSARTLTPPVPVDVVSPAPPGGEGVTWVVILTHHATVNSVGGRYPKAFPGVRLPGLAAALRAADTHELSGELRALRALIAPGEEEIASALERCNRWGPLEEWLPEISAPHFQAHEHALRLLEDFVPADGRDPGRTLIRCDGHLAQMAIHMDDGSGYRQWFLFDDVWAAAHPEIAASLMRFGVHWDPRCRRRHARLTHCG
;
A
#
# COMPACT_ATOMS: atom_id res chain seq x y z
N MET A 1 -13.76 -9.56 17.67
CA MET A 1 -12.30 -9.67 17.47
C MET A 1 -11.77 -8.29 17.14
N VAL A 2 -10.54 -7.97 17.53
CA VAL A 2 -9.87 -6.71 17.17
C VAL A 2 -8.71 -7.00 16.23
N TYR A 3 -8.62 -6.25 15.14
CA TYR A 3 -7.48 -6.21 14.25
C TYR A 3 -6.58 -5.05 14.67
N PHE A 4 -5.29 -5.32 14.78
CA PHE A 4 -4.26 -4.31 14.73
C PHE A 4 -3.58 -4.38 13.37
N VAL A 5 -3.51 -3.23 12.69
CA VAL A 5 -2.80 -3.09 11.42
C VAL A 5 -1.77 -1.99 11.58
N TYR A 6 -0.51 -2.28 11.29
CA TYR A 6 0.55 -1.30 11.26
C TYR A 6 1.08 -1.16 9.83
N ARG A 7 0.76 -0.05 9.18
CA ARG A 7 1.29 0.34 7.88
C ARG A 7 2.62 1.05 8.09
N SER A 8 3.69 0.39 7.66
CA SER A 8 5.06 0.83 7.87
C SER A 8 5.94 0.18 6.79
N VAL A 9 6.94 0.93 6.32
CA VAL A 9 7.88 0.44 5.29
C VAL A 9 8.73 -0.72 5.82
N TYR A 10 8.92 -0.81 7.13
CA TYR A 10 9.69 -1.85 7.80
C TYR A 10 8.97 -3.21 7.87
N GLU A 11 7.66 -3.25 7.61
CA GLU A 11 6.82 -4.44 7.78
C GLU A 11 6.79 -5.34 6.54
N GLY A 12 7.98 -5.69 6.05
CA GLY A 12 8.19 -6.68 5.01
C GLY A 12 7.52 -6.39 3.66
N PRO A 13 7.36 -7.41 2.81
CA PRO A 13 6.84 -7.24 1.44
C PRO A 13 5.41 -6.69 1.37
N SER A 14 4.58 -6.93 2.38
CA SER A 14 3.22 -6.41 2.49
C SER A 14 3.17 -4.94 2.91
N GLY A 15 4.28 -4.38 3.45
CA GLY A 15 4.37 -2.99 3.93
C GLY A 15 3.35 -2.69 5.03
N ARG A 16 2.89 -3.77 5.67
CA ARG A 16 1.95 -3.77 6.76
C ARG A 16 2.10 -5.03 7.59
N LEU A 17 1.99 -4.87 8.89
CA LEU A 17 1.82 -5.95 9.85
C LEU A 17 0.36 -6.03 10.26
N VAL A 18 -0.19 -7.24 10.32
CA VAL A 18 -1.55 -7.51 10.80
C VAL A 18 -1.49 -8.46 12.00
N ARG A 19 -2.21 -8.12 13.07
CA ARG A 19 -2.37 -8.95 14.28
C ARG A 19 -3.83 -9.02 14.69
N HIS A 20 -4.25 -10.17 15.18
CA HIS A 20 -5.61 -10.40 15.65
C HIS A 20 -5.61 -10.62 17.15
N PHE A 21 -6.54 -9.97 17.83
CA PHE A 21 -6.75 -10.09 19.26
C PHE A 21 -8.16 -10.56 19.57
N PRO A 22 -8.34 -11.47 20.55
CA PRO A 22 -9.64 -12.09 20.84
C PRO A 22 -10.66 -11.10 21.44
N ASP A 23 -10.27 -9.86 21.72
CA ASP A 23 -11.10 -8.83 22.31
C ASP A 23 -12.33 -8.51 21.44
N ALA A 24 -13.45 -8.22 22.10
CA ALA A 24 -14.71 -7.93 21.42
C ALA A 24 -14.74 -6.52 20.82
N THR A 25 -14.08 -5.56 21.47
CA THR A 25 -14.01 -4.16 21.05
C THR A 25 -12.61 -3.60 21.25
N VAL A 26 -12.31 -2.50 20.56
CA VAL A 26 -11.04 -1.77 20.76
C VAL A 26 -10.87 -1.32 22.20
N LEU A 27 -11.96 -0.90 22.88
CA LEU A 27 -11.91 -0.56 24.30
C LEU A 27 -11.52 -1.76 25.18
N ASP A 28 -12.03 -2.95 24.87
CA ASP A 28 -11.73 -4.16 25.64
C ASP A 28 -10.27 -4.56 25.47
N TRP A 29 -9.69 -4.39 24.27
CA TRP A 29 -8.24 -4.57 24.06
C TRP A 29 -7.43 -3.63 24.96
N PHE A 30 -7.70 -2.32 24.91
CA PHE A 30 -6.97 -1.35 25.74
C PHE A 30 -7.11 -1.64 27.24
N ARG A 31 -8.29 -2.05 27.71
CA ARG A 31 -8.50 -2.42 29.12
C ARG A 31 -7.74 -3.68 29.53
N ARG A 32 -7.75 -4.70 28.67
CA ARG A 32 -7.10 -5.99 28.96
C ARG A 32 -5.59 -5.80 29.15
N VAL A 33 -4.98 -4.96 28.31
CA VAL A 33 -3.53 -4.80 28.29
C VAL A 33 -3.00 -3.72 29.22
N TRP A 34 -3.86 -2.81 29.67
CA TRP A 34 -3.47 -1.56 30.32
C TRP A 34 -2.49 -1.74 31.49
N ASP A 35 -2.90 -2.54 32.48
CA ASP A 35 -2.13 -2.69 33.72
C ASP A 35 -0.84 -3.48 33.49
N ASP A 36 -0.85 -4.44 32.56
CA ASP A 36 0.35 -5.21 32.20
C ASP A 36 1.38 -4.33 31.50
N ALA A 37 0.95 -3.58 30.48
CA ALA A 37 1.78 -2.62 29.75
C ALA A 37 2.35 -1.52 30.69
N ALA A 38 1.54 -1.00 31.60
CA ALA A 38 1.94 0.05 32.54
C ALA A 38 2.86 -0.45 33.68
N SER A 39 2.92 -1.77 33.93
CA SER A 39 3.74 -2.36 34.99
C SER A 39 5.16 -2.74 34.55
N GLN A 40 5.44 -2.63 33.25
CA GLN A 40 6.71 -3.00 32.62
C GLN A 40 7.30 -1.79 31.89
N ASP A 41 8.41 -2.00 31.18
CA ASP A 41 8.83 -1.07 30.15
C ASP A 41 7.77 -1.07 29.03
N ALA A 42 7.01 0.01 28.91
CA ALA A 42 5.88 0.10 27.99
C ALA A 42 6.33 0.01 26.52
N TYR A 43 7.53 0.49 26.21
CA TYR A 43 8.10 0.44 24.87
C TYR A 43 8.39 -1.01 24.47
N GLU A 44 9.16 -1.73 25.29
CA GLU A 44 9.47 -3.15 25.05
C GLU A 44 8.20 -4.03 25.08
N TRP A 45 7.23 -3.68 25.94
CA TRP A 45 5.96 -4.39 26.02
C TRP A 45 5.15 -4.25 24.73
N VAL A 46 5.03 -3.04 24.18
CA VAL A 46 4.29 -2.78 22.93
C VAL A 46 4.93 -3.53 21.78
N GLU A 47 6.25 -3.48 21.66
CA GLU A 47 6.98 -4.19 20.60
C GLU A 47 6.73 -5.68 20.67
N ARG A 48 6.75 -6.27 21.88
CA ARG A 48 6.50 -7.70 22.07
C ARG A 48 5.05 -8.10 21.80
N GLU A 49 4.06 -7.34 22.29
CA GLU A 49 2.64 -7.68 22.12
C GLU A 49 2.20 -7.55 20.65
N LEU A 50 2.64 -6.48 19.99
CA LEU A 50 2.22 -6.20 18.61
C LEU A 50 3.15 -6.86 17.59
N GLY A 51 4.39 -7.15 17.98
CA GLY A 51 5.42 -7.73 17.14
C GLY A 51 6.12 -6.72 16.22
N ALA A 52 6.05 -5.43 16.54
CA ALA A 52 6.74 -4.34 15.85
C ALA A 52 6.89 -3.11 16.76
N ASN A 53 7.92 -2.30 16.54
CA ASN A 53 8.06 -1.00 17.17
C ASN A 53 7.02 -0.02 16.59
N VAL A 54 5.94 0.22 17.35
CA VAL A 54 4.85 1.13 16.95
C VAL A 54 5.10 2.51 17.55
N TYR A 55 5.56 3.42 16.70
CA TYR A 55 6.00 4.74 17.12
C TYR A 55 4.93 5.51 17.92
N GLY A 56 5.33 6.00 19.09
CA GLY A 56 4.50 6.79 20.01
C GLY A 56 3.41 6.01 20.77
N LEU A 57 3.11 4.75 20.43
CA LEU A 57 2.00 4.03 21.06
C LEU A 57 2.25 3.74 22.55
N HIS A 58 3.49 3.47 22.94
CA HIS A 58 3.85 3.15 24.32
C HIS A 58 3.52 4.28 25.32
N THR A 59 3.54 5.55 24.89
CA THR A 59 3.42 6.71 25.80
C THR A 59 2.07 6.76 26.53
N ILE A 60 1.01 6.16 25.98
CA ILE A 60 -0.29 6.12 26.65
C ILE A 60 -0.26 5.27 27.93
N PHE A 61 0.58 4.23 27.96
CA PHE A 61 0.70 3.31 29.09
C PHE A 61 1.64 3.84 30.18
N GLU A 62 2.49 4.81 29.85
CA GLU A 62 3.43 5.47 30.78
C GLU A 62 2.78 6.57 31.63
N THR A 63 1.49 6.86 31.40
CA THR A 63 0.79 7.98 32.03
C THR A 63 0.53 7.81 33.53
N GLY A 64 0.60 6.59 34.04
CA GLY A 64 0.17 6.26 35.41
C GLY A 64 -1.34 6.38 35.66
N LEU A 65 -2.15 6.58 34.61
CA LEU A 65 -3.60 6.67 34.71
C LEU A 65 -4.22 5.27 34.78
N PRO A 66 -5.40 5.12 35.42
CA PRO A 66 -6.12 3.85 35.41
C PRO A 66 -6.68 3.54 34.02
N ALA A 67 -6.90 2.25 33.74
CA ALA A 67 -7.49 1.79 32.48
C ALA A 67 -8.83 2.49 32.16
N PRO A 68 -9.09 2.83 30.88
CA PRO A 68 -10.31 3.54 30.48
C PRO A 68 -11.55 2.67 30.71
N ARG A 69 -12.58 3.24 31.33
CA ARG A 69 -13.86 2.56 31.60
C ARG A 69 -14.92 2.83 30.54
N THR A 70 -14.71 3.79 29.65
CA THR A 70 -15.66 4.07 28.58
C THR A 70 -14.91 4.44 27.31
N HIS A 71 -15.58 4.34 26.16
CA HIS A 71 -15.04 4.82 24.89
C HIS A 71 -14.74 6.33 24.94
N GLY A 72 -15.55 7.09 25.70
CA GLY A 72 -15.32 8.52 25.92
C GLY A 72 -14.03 8.79 26.70
N GLU A 73 -13.77 7.98 27.73
CA GLU A 73 -12.52 8.03 28.51
C GLU A 73 -11.32 7.63 27.65
N LEU A 74 -11.38 6.50 26.93
CA LEU A 74 -10.31 6.08 26.02
C LEU A 74 -9.98 7.18 25.01
N ARG A 75 -11.01 7.73 24.35
CA ARG A 75 -10.85 8.83 23.39
C ARG A 75 -10.19 10.05 24.01
N ARG A 76 -10.57 10.43 25.22
CA ARG A 76 -9.99 11.57 25.94
C ARG A 76 -8.52 11.29 26.27
N MET A 77 -8.23 10.13 26.85
CA MET A 77 -6.88 9.74 27.26
C MET A 77 -5.92 9.67 26.08
N LEU A 78 -6.32 9.04 24.96
CA LEU A 78 -5.50 8.98 23.76
C LEU A 78 -5.22 10.40 23.22
N LYS A 79 -6.21 11.29 23.21
CA LYS A 79 -6.00 12.67 22.74
C LYS A 79 -5.10 13.51 23.65
N GLU A 80 -5.13 13.26 24.95
CA GLU A 80 -4.39 14.03 25.95
C GLU A 80 -2.97 13.50 26.16
N HIS A 81 -2.72 12.22 25.91
CA HIS A 81 -1.50 11.55 26.35
C HIS A 81 -0.80 10.64 25.32
N LEU A 82 -1.46 10.26 24.22
CA LEU A 82 -0.79 9.52 23.16
C LEU A 82 0.12 10.46 22.38
N TYR A 83 1.39 10.09 22.25
CA TYR A 83 2.31 10.80 21.39
C TYR A 83 1.96 10.51 19.93
N VAL A 84 1.60 11.55 19.19
CA VAL A 84 1.23 11.48 17.77
C VAL A 84 1.73 12.72 17.07
N GLU A 85 2.59 12.54 16.07
CA GLU A 85 3.15 13.65 15.28
C GLU A 85 2.12 14.30 14.35
N ARG A 86 1.11 13.54 13.93
CA ARG A 86 0.16 13.98 12.90
C ARG A 86 -1.29 13.90 13.33
N THR A 87 -1.98 12.82 13.02
CA THR A 87 -3.45 12.78 13.13
C THR A 87 -3.93 11.57 13.93
N LEU A 88 -4.72 11.82 14.95
CA LEU A 88 -5.42 10.81 15.74
C LEU A 88 -6.93 10.87 15.48
N ARG A 89 -7.52 9.74 15.07
CA ARG A 89 -8.97 9.56 14.93
C ARG A 89 -9.41 8.42 15.82
N VAL A 90 -10.38 8.72 16.70
CA VAL A 90 -10.95 7.73 17.63
C VAL A 90 -12.46 7.80 17.55
N ASP A 91 -13.06 6.66 17.26
CA ASP A 91 -14.49 6.42 17.36
C ASP A 91 -14.75 5.13 18.17
N ARG A 92 -16.01 4.70 18.26
CA ARG A 92 -16.39 3.53 19.06
C ARG A 92 -15.69 2.25 18.61
N HIS A 93 -15.43 2.12 17.32
CA HIS A 93 -15.03 0.86 16.70
C HIS A 93 -13.57 0.87 16.24
N SER A 94 -12.89 2.02 16.34
CA SER A 94 -11.52 2.13 15.88
C SER A 94 -10.73 3.27 16.48
N VAL A 95 -9.43 3.02 16.62
CA VAL A 95 -8.37 4.01 16.84
C VAL A 95 -7.51 3.99 15.58
N ARG A 96 -7.36 5.13 14.92
CA ARG A 96 -6.63 5.28 13.65
C ARG A 96 -5.66 6.42 13.79
N VAL A 97 -4.37 6.11 13.64
CA VAL A 97 -3.28 7.05 13.87
C VAL A 97 -2.45 7.17 12.62
N LEU A 98 -2.18 8.41 12.24
CA LEU A 98 -1.12 8.78 11.32
C LEU A 98 -0.02 9.43 12.16
N THR A 99 1.21 8.96 12.02
CA THR A 99 2.38 9.51 12.66
C THR A 99 3.55 9.54 11.68
N ASP A 100 4.70 9.98 12.16
CA ASP A 100 6.00 10.00 11.50
C ASP A 100 7.01 9.47 12.53
N ASP A 101 8.05 8.75 12.11
CA ASP A 101 9.16 8.32 12.98
C ASP A 101 10.43 9.14 12.77
N ASP A 102 10.24 10.38 12.29
CA ASP A 102 11.26 11.34 11.88
C ASP A 102 11.89 11.08 10.50
N GLU A 103 11.73 9.87 9.94
CA GLU A 103 12.22 9.52 8.59
C GLU A 103 11.08 9.34 7.59
N VAL A 104 10.04 8.60 8.00
CA VAL A 104 8.91 8.24 7.15
C VAL A 104 7.59 8.29 7.92
N GLU A 105 6.51 8.51 7.19
CA GLU A 105 5.18 8.43 7.78
C GLU A 105 4.74 7.00 7.93
N LEU A 106 4.01 6.79 9.01
CA LEU A 106 3.51 5.50 9.45
C LEU A 106 2.03 5.67 9.81
N ALA A 107 1.28 4.59 9.71
CA ALA A 107 -0.09 4.59 10.20
C ALA A 107 -0.40 3.30 10.93
N TYR A 108 -1.08 3.37 12.07
CA TYR A 108 -1.58 2.19 12.75
C TYR A 108 -3.05 2.31 13.09
N PHE A 109 -3.70 1.15 13.14
CA PHE A 109 -5.12 1.02 13.28
C PHE A 109 -5.43 -0.08 14.29
N PHE A 110 -6.25 0.23 15.28
CA PHE A 110 -7.05 -0.76 15.99
C PHE A 110 -8.46 -0.67 15.43
N VAL A 111 -9.04 -1.77 14.97
CA VAL A 111 -10.40 -1.82 14.44
C VAL A 111 -11.08 -3.12 14.83
N ASP A 112 -12.34 -3.06 15.25
CA ASP A 112 -13.09 -4.28 15.54
C ASP A 112 -13.67 -4.94 14.27
N ASP A 113 -13.98 -6.23 14.38
CA ASP A 113 -14.51 -7.06 13.30
C ASP A 113 -15.85 -6.56 12.74
N HIS A 114 -16.66 -5.89 13.55
CA HIS A 114 -17.90 -5.28 13.10
C HIS A 114 -17.64 -4.27 11.98
N VAL A 115 -16.63 -3.39 12.12
CA VAL A 115 -16.33 -2.41 11.08
C VAL A 115 -15.69 -3.04 9.85
N VAL A 116 -14.86 -4.06 10.02
CA VAL A 116 -14.28 -4.79 8.88
C VAL A 116 -15.38 -5.47 8.07
N ALA A 117 -16.34 -6.13 8.74
CA ALA A 117 -17.47 -6.80 8.10
C ALA A 117 -18.47 -5.83 7.43
N ASP A 118 -18.69 -4.65 8.02
CA ASP A 118 -19.61 -3.64 7.49
C ASP A 118 -19.02 -2.81 6.34
N GLU A 119 -17.69 -2.66 6.30
CA GLU A 119 -16.97 -1.80 5.37
C GLU A 119 -15.81 -2.56 4.66
N PRO A 120 -16.05 -3.74 4.03
CA PRO A 120 -14.98 -4.57 3.48
C PRO A 120 -14.25 -3.89 2.32
N ASP A 121 -14.94 -3.03 1.55
CA ASP A 121 -14.36 -2.18 0.50
C ASP A 121 -13.34 -1.14 1.03
N ARG A 122 -13.22 -0.99 2.34
CA ARG A 122 -12.24 -0.14 3.01
C ARG A 122 -11.15 -0.94 3.69
N TRP A 123 -11.48 -2.10 4.26
CA TRP A 123 -10.58 -2.80 5.19
C TRP A 123 -9.97 -4.09 4.66
N ASP A 124 -10.57 -4.77 3.68
CA ASP A 124 -10.15 -6.12 3.30
C ASP A 124 -8.66 -6.22 2.92
N TYR A 125 -8.12 -5.26 2.17
CA TYR A 125 -6.67 -5.25 1.88
C TYR A 125 -5.83 -4.93 3.12
N LEU A 126 -6.29 -4.02 3.99
CA LEU A 126 -5.56 -3.67 5.22
C LEU A 126 -5.44 -4.85 6.19
N VAL A 127 -6.48 -5.66 6.32
CA VAL A 127 -6.49 -6.83 7.21
C VAL A 127 -6.03 -8.12 6.52
N HIS A 128 -5.78 -8.10 5.21
CA HIS A 128 -5.18 -9.22 4.50
C HIS A 128 -3.75 -9.44 5.00
N GLU A 129 -3.50 -10.56 5.66
CA GLU A 129 -2.25 -10.85 6.37
C GLU A 129 -1.06 -11.09 5.43
N SER A 130 -1.31 -11.69 4.26
CA SER A 130 -0.24 -12.11 3.38
C SER A 130 0.09 -11.06 2.31
N TRP A 131 1.29 -11.16 1.75
CA TRP A 131 1.67 -10.33 0.60
C TRP A 131 0.94 -10.79 -0.66
N ASP A 132 0.74 -12.10 -0.83
CA ASP A 132 0.09 -12.68 -1.99
C ASP A 132 -1.41 -12.43 -1.97
N LEU A 133 -1.93 -11.72 -2.96
CA LEU A 133 -3.37 -11.56 -3.13
C LEU A 133 -3.96 -12.83 -3.78
N PRO A 134 -5.28 -13.07 -3.60
CA PRO A 134 -5.96 -14.19 -4.25
C PRO A 134 -5.80 -14.10 -5.77
N ALA A 135 -5.30 -15.16 -6.40
CA ALA A 135 -5.05 -15.15 -7.85
C ALA A 135 -6.19 -15.74 -8.67
N ASP A 136 -7.08 -16.51 -8.04
CA ASP A 136 -8.24 -17.04 -8.70
C ASP A 136 -9.14 -15.88 -9.15
N ALA A 137 -9.57 -15.86 -10.40
CA ALA A 137 -10.52 -14.88 -10.89
C ALA A 137 -11.75 -15.61 -11.43
N PRO A 138 -12.56 -16.23 -10.55
CA PRO A 138 -13.77 -16.92 -10.98
C PRO A 138 -14.68 -15.95 -11.75
N PRO A 139 -15.35 -16.42 -12.82
CA PRO A 139 -16.26 -15.58 -13.58
C PRO A 139 -17.28 -14.91 -12.66
N SER A 140 -17.35 -13.58 -12.74
CA SER A 140 -18.22 -12.75 -11.91
C SER A 140 -18.90 -11.72 -12.80
N ALA A 141 -20.20 -11.49 -12.56
CA ALA A 141 -20.96 -10.43 -13.22
C ALA A 141 -20.84 -9.09 -12.48
N ARG A 142 -20.10 -9.04 -11.35
CA ARG A 142 -19.91 -7.81 -10.59
C ARG A 142 -19.02 -6.86 -11.37
N THR A 143 -19.26 -5.57 -11.22
CA THR A 143 -18.42 -4.53 -11.81
C THR A 143 -17.81 -3.70 -10.71
N LEU A 144 -16.50 -3.50 -10.73
CA LEU A 144 -15.84 -2.56 -9.82
C LEU A 144 -16.06 -1.13 -10.33
N THR A 145 -16.70 -0.30 -9.52
CA THR A 145 -16.61 1.16 -9.65
C THR A 145 -15.45 1.63 -8.79
N PRO A 146 -14.42 2.29 -9.34
CA PRO A 146 -13.28 2.76 -8.54
C PRO A 146 -13.76 3.59 -7.33
N PRO A 147 -13.34 3.23 -6.11
CA PRO A 147 -13.83 3.88 -4.88
C PRO A 147 -13.24 5.28 -4.65
N VAL A 148 -12.26 5.64 -5.48
CA VAL A 148 -11.45 6.86 -5.45
C VAL A 148 -11.25 7.36 -6.90
N PRO A 149 -10.93 8.64 -7.10
CA PRO A 149 -10.48 9.12 -8.41
C PRO A 149 -9.33 8.27 -8.96
N VAL A 150 -9.31 8.10 -10.28
CA VAL A 150 -8.23 7.41 -11.01
C VAL A 150 -7.67 8.34 -12.07
N ASP A 151 -6.38 8.23 -12.31
CA ASP A 151 -5.70 8.91 -13.40
C ASP A 151 -5.84 8.06 -14.66
N VAL A 152 -6.63 8.51 -15.62
CA VAL A 152 -6.88 7.77 -16.86
C VAL A 152 -5.71 7.98 -17.83
N VAL A 153 -5.09 6.89 -18.26
CA VAL A 153 -4.08 6.90 -19.33
C VAL A 153 -4.79 6.79 -20.67
N SER A 154 -4.50 7.75 -21.55
CA SER A 154 -5.10 7.94 -22.86
C SER A 154 -4.07 7.77 -23.99
N PRO A 155 -4.53 7.51 -25.22
CA PRO A 155 -5.90 7.10 -25.57
C PRO A 155 -6.16 5.62 -25.27
N ALA A 156 -7.42 5.27 -25.03
CA ALA A 156 -7.85 3.88 -25.07
C ALA A 156 -7.65 3.31 -26.49
N PRO A 157 -7.18 2.05 -26.65
CA PRO A 157 -7.13 1.43 -27.96
C PRO A 157 -8.54 1.29 -28.56
N PRO A 158 -8.73 1.59 -29.86
CA PRO A 158 -10.03 1.43 -30.51
C PRO A 158 -10.58 0.00 -30.40
N GLY A 159 -11.80 -0.15 -29.89
CA GLY A 159 -12.43 -1.46 -29.71
C GLY A 159 -11.81 -2.32 -28.60
N GLY A 160 -10.90 -1.76 -27.78
CA GLY A 160 -10.35 -2.44 -26.63
C GLY A 160 -11.42 -2.76 -25.57
N GLU A 161 -11.24 -3.87 -24.87
CA GLU A 161 -12.15 -4.36 -23.83
C GLU A 161 -11.52 -4.27 -22.44
N GLY A 162 -12.37 -4.12 -21.43
CA GLY A 162 -11.96 -4.13 -20.03
C GLY A 162 -11.21 -2.88 -19.58
N VAL A 163 -10.55 -2.99 -18.44
CA VAL A 163 -9.71 -1.92 -17.88
C VAL A 163 -8.67 -2.54 -16.96
N THR A 164 -7.44 -2.06 -17.03
CA THR A 164 -6.37 -2.42 -16.09
C THR A 164 -6.13 -1.25 -15.16
N TRP A 165 -6.15 -1.51 -13.86
CA TRP A 165 -5.74 -0.55 -12.85
C TRP A 165 -4.34 -0.86 -12.35
N VAL A 166 -3.59 0.20 -12.07
CA VAL A 166 -2.25 0.11 -11.49
C VAL A 166 -2.18 0.94 -10.22
N VAL A 167 -1.87 0.28 -9.11
CA VAL A 167 -1.66 0.87 -7.79
C VAL A 167 -0.17 0.76 -7.44
N ILE A 168 0.51 1.91 -7.39
CA ILE A 168 1.94 2.00 -7.09
C ILE A 168 2.12 2.58 -5.69
N LEU A 169 2.67 1.77 -4.78
CA LEU A 169 2.97 2.12 -3.40
C LEU A 169 4.49 2.27 -3.24
N THR A 170 5.05 3.22 -3.98
CA THR A 170 6.45 3.64 -3.85
C THR A 170 6.51 4.85 -2.93
N HIS A 171 7.37 4.79 -1.91
CA HIS A 171 7.71 5.92 -1.07
C HIS A 171 9.12 6.43 -1.43
N HIS A 172 9.34 7.73 -1.24
CA HIS A 172 10.64 8.38 -1.38
C HIS A 172 10.93 9.05 -0.03
N ALA A 173 12.09 8.74 0.55
CA ALA A 173 12.40 8.73 1.97
C ALA A 173 12.46 10.10 2.70
N THR A 174 11.52 11.02 2.49
CA THR A 174 11.61 12.34 3.17
C THR A 174 10.32 13.01 3.60
N VAL A 175 9.14 12.62 3.11
CA VAL A 175 7.80 13.01 3.60
C VAL A 175 6.76 12.47 2.60
N ASN A 176 5.53 12.20 3.01
CA ASN A 176 4.44 11.66 2.16
C ASN A 176 4.59 10.18 1.74
N SER A 177 5.17 9.32 2.59
CA SER A 177 5.32 7.88 2.33
C SER A 177 4.00 7.09 2.39
N VAL A 178 2.97 7.64 3.05
CA VAL A 178 1.66 7.00 3.21
C VAL A 178 0.59 7.63 2.30
N GLY A 179 0.18 6.91 1.26
CA GLY A 179 -0.88 7.32 0.33
C GLY A 179 -0.43 8.40 -0.66
N GLY A 180 -1.38 9.16 -1.22
CA GLY A 180 -1.12 10.32 -2.07
C GLY A 180 -1.07 10.07 -3.58
N ARG A 181 -1.13 8.81 -4.03
CA ARG A 181 -1.12 8.47 -5.46
C ARG A 181 -2.45 7.88 -5.89
N TYR A 182 -3.09 8.51 -6.88
CA TYR A 182 -4.27 7.92 -7.51
C TYR A 182 -3.87 6.69 -8.33
N PRO A 183 -4.70 5.63 -8.34
CA PRO A 183 -4.49 4.52 -9.26
C PRO A 183 -4.51 5.02 -10.70
N LYS A 184 -3.64 4.46 -11.54
CA LYS A 184 -3.71 4.66 -12.99
C LYS A 184 -4.72 3.70 -13.57
N ALA A 185 -5.51 4.14 -14.54
CA ALA A 185 -6.47 3.30 -15.26
C ALA A 185 -6.12 3.29 -16.75
N PHE A 186 -6.02 2.09 -17.33
CA PHE A 186 -5.82 1.85 -18.76
C PHE A 186 -7.14 1.32 -19.35
N PRO A 187 -8.04 2.18 -19.82
CA PRO A 187 -9.32 1.78 -20.38
C PRO A 187 -9.14 1.01 -21.70
N GLY A 188 -9.96 -0.02 -21.93
CA GLY A 188 -9.90 -0.88 -23.11
C GLY A 188 -8.71 -1.84 -23.11
N VAL A 189 -8.05 -2.04 -21.97
CA VAL A 189 -6.85 -2.87 -21.83
C VAL A 189 -7.04 -3.81 -20.65
N ARG A 190 -7.02 -5.11 -20.89
CA ARG A 190 -6.82 -6.13 -19.84
C ARG A 190 -5.35 -6.39 -19.58
N LEU A 191 -5.03 -7.03 -18.46
CA LEU A 191 -3.64 -7.19 -18.02
C LEU A 191 -2.73 -7.83 -19.09
N PRO A 192 -3.14 -8.85 -19.85
CA PRO A 192 -2.32 -9.41 -20.93
C PRO A 192 -2.02 -8.40 -22.05
N GLY A 193 -2.88 -7.40 -22.26
CA GLY A 193 -2.66 -6.32 -23.23
C GLY A 193 -1.85 -5.14 -22.69
N LEU A 194 -1.50 -5.12 -21.40
CA LEU A 194 -0.89 -3.96 -20.75
C LEU A 194 0.49 -3.63 -21.33
N ALA A 195 1.28 -4.63 -21.73
CA ALA A 195 2.61 -4.37 -22.26
C ALA A 195 2.54 -3.53 -23.54
N ALA A 196 1.64 -3.88 -24.46
CA ALA A 196 1.40 -3.11 -25.68
C ALA A 196 0.89 -1.69 -25.38
N ALA A 197 -0.03 -1.56 -24.42
CA ALA A 197 -0.56 -0.26 -24.01
C ALA A 197 0.54 0.65 -23.42
N LEU A 198 1.41 0.12 -22.56
CA LEU A 198 2.53 0.88 -21.98
C LEU A 198 3.51 1.35 -23.06
N ARG A 199 3.85 0.51 -24.04
CA ARG A 199 4.72 0.92 -25.15
C ARG A 199 4.15 2.11 -25.93
N ALA A 200 2.84 2.10 -26.17
CA ALA A 200 2.12 3.09 -26.95
C ALA A 200 1.71 4.35 -26.17
N ALA A 201 1.69 4.29 -24.83
CA ALA A 201 1.22 5.38 -23.99
C ALA A 201 2.08 6.65 -24.09
N ASP A 202 1.44 7.82 -23.90
CA ASP A 202 2.13 9.07 -23.68
C ASP A 202 2.87 9.03 -22.35
N THR A 203 4.20 9.17 -22.40
CA THR A 203 5.05 9.14 -21.21
C THR A 203 4.71 10.24 -20.20
N HIS A 204 4.12 11.37 -20.63
CA HIS A 204 3.70 12.44 -19.73
C HIS A 204 2.57 12.02 -18.77
N GLU A 205 1.77 11.02 -19.15
CA GLU A 205 0.68 10.49 -18.33
C GLU A 205 1.14 9.38 -17.37
N LEU A 206 2.32 8.80 -17.63
CA LEU A 206 2.91 7.72 -16.83
C LEU A 206 3.69 8.26 -15.62
N SER A 207 3.63 7.54 -14.50
CA SER A 207 4.54 7.77 -13.37
C SER A 207 5.97 7.32 -13.72
N GLY A 208 6.96 7.70 -12.91
CA GLY A 208 8.35 7.24 -13.10
C GLY A 208 8.47 5.72 -13.13
N GLU A 209 7.75 5.03 -12.24
CA GLU A 209 7.70 3.57 -12.18
C GLU A 209 7.13 2.95 -13.47
N LEU A 210 6.04 3.52 -14.00
CA LEU A 210 5.45 3.04 -15.24
C LEU A 210 6.31 3.36 -16.47
N ARG A 211 7.08 4.45 -16.46
CA ARG A 211 8.08 4.72 -17.50
C ARG A 211 9.23 3.72 -17.45
N ALA A 212 9.70 3.36 -16.25
CA ALA A 212 10.72 2.33 -16.09
C ALA A 212 10.19 0.97 -16.58
N LEU A 213 8.99 0.56 -16.17
CA LEU A 213 8.36 -0.67 -16.66
C LEU A 213 8.19 -0.65 -18.19
N ARG A 214 7.69 0.46 -18.75
CA ARG A 214 7.57 0.67 -20.20
C ARG A 214 8.89 0.47 -20.93
N ALA A 215 9.97 1.08 -20.44
CA ALA A 215 11.29 0.96 -21.05
C ALA A 215 11.82 -0.48 -20.98
N LEU A 216 11.47 -1.22 -19.93
CA LEU A 216 11.93 -2.59 -19.72
C LEU A 216 11.14 -3.66 -20.48
N ILE A 217 10.01 -3.30 -21.09
CA ILE A 217 9.25 -4.17 -21.98
C ILE A 217 9.93 -4.23 -23.34
N ALA A 218 10.27 -5.43 -23.83
CA ALA A 218 10.86 -5.60 -25.15
C ALA A 218 9.85 -5.33 -26.28
N PRO A 219 10.28 -4.89 -27.48
CA PRO A 219 9.38 -4.52 -28.58
C PRO A 219 8.38 -5.62 -29.00
N GLY A 220 8.74 -6.89 -28.84
CA GLY A 220 7.90 -8.05 -29.18
C GLY A 220 7.24 -8.75 -27.99
N GLU A 221 7.42 -8.25 -26.76
CA GLU A 221 6.78 -8.87 -25.60
C GLU A 221 5.30 -8.52 -25.53
N GLU A 222 4.45 -9.53 -25.38
CA GLU A 222 3.01 -9.33 -25.24
C GLU A 222 2.61 -9.10 -23.79
N GLU A 223 3.32 -9.73 -22.85
CA GLU A 223 3.04 -9.66 -21.41
C GLU A 223 4.13 -8.91 -20.63
N ILE A 224 3.80 -8.49 -19.41
CA ILE A 224 4.70 -7.69 -18.56
C ILE A 224 5.62 -8.53 -17.66
N ALA A 225 5.44 -9.84 -17.56
CA ALA A 225 6.14 -10.70 -16.58
C ALA A 225 7.67 -10.57 -16.70
N SER A 226 8.22 -10.74 -17.91
CA SER A 226 9.66 -10.57 -18.18
C SER A 226 10.16 -9.16 -17.87
N ALA A 227 9.33 -8.14 -18.07
CA ALA A 227 9.69 -6.76 -17.76
C ALA A 227 9.74 -6.51 -16.25
N LEU A 228 8.85 -7.12 -15.45
CA LEU A 228 8.90 -7.07 -13.98
C LEU A 228 10.19 -7.72 -13.44
N GLU A 229 10.62 -8.84 -14.02
CA GLU A 229 11.91 -9.46 -13.69
C GLU A 229 13.11 -8.56 -14.01
N ARG A 230 13.02 -7.78 -15.09
CA ARG A 230 14.01 -6.75 -15.38
C ARG A 230 13.90 -5.56 -14.42
N CYS A 231 12.70 -5.18 -13.97
CA CYS A 231 12.50 -4.13 -12.96
C CYS A 231 13.20 -4.47 -11.65
N ASN A 232 13.25 -5.76 -11.26
CA ASN A 232 13.99 -6.21 -10.08
C ASN A 232 15.50 -5.89 -10.15
N ARG A 233 16.04 -5.73 -11.37
CA ARG A 233 17.43 -5.33 -11.63
C ARG A 233 17.56 -3.88 -12.07
N TRP A 234 16.49 -3.11 -12.04
CA TRP A 234 16.55 -1.69 -12.37
C TRP A 234 17.25 -0.92 -11.26
N GLY A 235 18.07 0.09 -11.57
CA GLY A 235 18.75 0.95 -10.59
C GLY A 235 17.80 1.77 -9.69
N PRO A 236 18.29 2.81 -8.99
CA PRO A 236 17.42 3.64 -8.15
C PRO A 236 16.31 4.26 -9.02
N LEU A 237 15.06 3.83 -8.80
CA LEU A 237 13.87 4.36 -9.50
C LEU A 237 13.64 5.86 -9.21
N GLU A 238 14.40 6.44 -8.28
CA GLU A 238 14.39 7.86 -7.93
C GLU A 238 15.12 8.76 -8.92
N GLU A 239 16.07 8.21 -9.69
CA GLU A 239 16.78 9.02 -10.68
C GLU A 239 15.88 9.24 -11.89
N TRP A 240 15.44 10.49 -12.05
CA TRP A 240 14.74 10.88 -13.28
C TRP A 240 15.74 10.85 -14.43
N LEU A 241 15.67 9.80 -15.23
CA LEU A 241 16.43 9.66 -16.46
C LEU A 241 15.57 10.19 -17.63
N PRO A 242 15.93 11.31 -18.28
CA PRO A 242 15.20 11.79 -19.44
C PRO A 242 15.01 10.71 -20.52
N GLU A 243 15.97 9.79 -20.64
CA GLU A 243 16.04 8.74 -21.66
C GLU A 243 14.91 7.71 -21.55
N ILE A 244 14.38 7.43 -20.35
CA ILE A 244 13.24 6.50 -20.21
C ILE A 244 11.90 7.13 -20.68
N SER A 245 11.89 8.44 -20.95
CA SER A 245 10.76 9.15 -21.55
C SER A 245 10.86 9.24 -23.08
N ALA A 246 11.94 8.74 -23.68
CA ALA A 246 12.11 8.72 -25.13
C ALA A 246 11.10 7.77 -25.84
N PRO A 247 11.00 7.81 -27.19
CA PRO A 247 10.28 6.79 -27.96
C PRO A 247 10.67 5.38 -27.51
N HIS A 248 9.70 4.46 -27.45
CA HIS A 248 9.83 3.18 -26.73
C HIS A 248 11.12 2.42 -27.07
N PHE A 249 11.45 2.29 -28.35
CA PHE A 249 12.64 1.58 -28.80
C PHE A 249 13.95 2.17 -28.20
N GLN A 250 14.09 3.49 -28.19
CA GLN A 250 15.26 4.17 -27.64
C GLN A 250 15.32 4.04 -26.12
N ALA A 251 14.18 4.20 -25.46
CA ALA A 251 14.07 3.99 -24.01
C ALA A 251 14.44 2.55 -23.63
N HIS A 252 14.02 1.57 -24.44
CA HIS A 252 14.33 0.15 -24.23
C HIS A 252 15.82 -0.15 -24.39
N GLU A 253 16.44 0.30 -25.48
CA GLU A 253 17.88 0.13 -25.66
C GLU A 253 18.70 0.78 -24.55
N HIS A 254 18.29 1.97 -24.10
CA HIS A 254 18.94 2.64 -22.98
C HIS A 254 18.76 1.85 -21.67
N ALA A 255 17.53 1.40 -21.40
CA ALA A 255 17.23 0.61 -20.23
C ALA A 255 18.04 -0.70 -20.17
N LEU A 256 18.21 -1.40 -21.30
CA LEU A 256 19.03 -2.62 -21.34
C LEU A 256 20.50 -2.35 -21.06
N ARG A 257 21.07 -1.24 -21.56
CA ARG A 257 22.46 -0.86 -21.25
C ARG A 257 22.65 -0.61 -19.74
N LEU A 258 21.67 0.00 -19.07
CA LEU A 258 21.72 0.18 -17.62
C LEU A 258 21.68 -1.15 -16.85
N LEU A 259 21.06 -2.19 -17.42
CA LEU A 259 21.02 -3.52 -16.80
C LEU A 259 22.31 -4.32 -17.00
N GLU A 260 23.11 -4.02 -18.03
CA GLU A 260 24.37 -4.73 -18.29
C GLU A 260 25.38 -4.51 -17.17
N ASP A 261 25.46 -3.29 -16.67
CA ASP A 261 26.35 -2.87 -15.58
C ASP A 261 25.61 -2.77 -14.23
N PHE A 262 24.47 -3.46 -14.08
CA PHE A 262 23.68 -3.37 -12.85
C PHE A 262 24.46 -3.87 -11.63
N VAL A 263 24.63 -2.97 -10.67
CA VAL A 263 25.07 -3.27 -9.31
C VAL A 263 23.92 -2.83 -8.38
N PRO A 264 23.37 -3.73 -7.55
CA PRO A 264 22.40 -3.32 -6.54
C PRO A 264 22.96 -2.20 -5.66
N ALA A 265 22.12 -1.22 -5.33
CA ALA A 265 22.46 -0.21 -4.33
C ALA A 265 22.82 -0.88 -2.99
N ASP A 266 23.57 -0.19 -2.13
CA ASP A 266 23.93 -0.73 -0.82
C ASP A 266 22.68 -1.13 -0.02
N GLY A 267 22.72 -2.28 0.62
CA GLY A 267 21.57 -2.89 1.29
C GLY A 267 20.53 -3.56 0.37
N ARG A 268 20.54 -3.33 -0.95
CA ARG A 268 19.57 -3.94 -1.86
C ARG A 268 19.89 -5.38 -2.19
N ASP A 269 18.92 -6.26 -1.94
CA ASP A 269 18.95 -7.67 -2.31
C ASP A 269 17.83 -8.02 -3.32
N PRO A 270 18.14 -8.12 -4.62
CA PRO A 270 17.18 -8.58 -5.63
C PRO A 270 16.62 -9.98 -5.38
N GLY A 271 17.30 -10.83 -4.60
CA GLY A 271 16.83 -12.16 -4.22
C GLY A 271 15.70 -12.14 -3.18
N ARG A 272 15.49 -11.01 -2.49
CA ARG A 272 14.36 -10.80 -1.57
C ARG A 272 13.13 -10.21 -2.27
N THR A 273 13.26 -9.71 -3.50
CA THR A 273 12.13 -9.21 -4.28
C THR A 273 11.15 -10.33 -4.59
N LEU A 274 9.86 -10.05 -4.39
CA LEU A 274 8.79 -10.98 -4.73
C LEU A 274 8.07 -10.51 -5.99
N ILE A 275 7.90 -11.41 -6.95
CA ILE A 275 7.15 -11.17 -8.20
C ILE A 275 6.14 -12.29 -8.38
N ARG A 276 4.91 -11.92 -8.68
CA ARG A 276 3.85 -12.83 -9.11
C ARG A 276 3.13 -12.21 -10.28
N CYS A 277 2.95 -12.98 -11.35
CA CYS A 277 2.24 -12.53 -12.55
C CYS A 277 1.32 -13.65 -13.01
N ASP A 278 0.03 -13.47 -12.80
CA ASP A 278 -1.06 -14.32 -13.26
C ASP A 278 -1.82 -13.62 -14.40
N GLY A 279 -2.82 -14.27 -14.99
CA GLY A 279 -3.53 -13.74 -16.16
C GLY A 279 -4.29 -12.43 -15.94
N HIS A 280 -4.73 -12.15 -14.71
CA HIS A 280 -5.56 -10.99 -14.36
C HIS A 280 -5.03 -10.17 -13.18
N LEU A 281 -3.94 -10.61 -12.55
CA LEU A 281 -3.24 -9.93 -11.46
C LEU A 281 -1.73 -10.10 -11.62
N ALA A 282 -1.00 -9.01 -11.56
CA ALA A 282 0.44 -8.99 -11.34
C ALA A 282 0.74 -8.16 -10.09
N GLN A 283 1.62 -8.67 -9.24
CA GLN A 283 2.09 -7.98 -8.04
C GLN A 283 3.60 -8.14 -7.88
N MET A 284 4.24 -7.07 -7.46
CA MET A 284 5.68 -7.04 -7.20
C MET A 284 5.95 -6.28 -5.91
N ALA A 285 6.80 -6.83 -5.05
CA ALA A 285 7.40 -6.13 -3.92
C ALA A 285 8.92 -6.09 -4.12
N ILE A 286 9.41 -4.95 -4.63
CA ILE A 286 10.84 -4.74 -4.88
C ILE A 286 11.51 -4.45 -3.56
N HIS A 287 12.48 -5.29 -3.17
CA HIS A 287 13.32 -5.02 -2.01
C HIS A 287 14.24 -3.83 -2.29
N MET A 288 14.26 -2.86 -1.37
CA MET A 288 15.13 -1.69 -1.45
C MET A 288 16.32 -1.84 -0.53
N ASP A 289 16.10 -1.82 0.79
CA ASP A 289 17.08 -2.06 1.85
C ASP A 289 16.31 -2.25 3.16
N ASP A 290 16.99 -2.50 4.28
CA ASP A 290 16.29 -2.75 5.56
C ASP A 290 15.64 -1.49 6.16
N GLY A 291 16.06 -0.28 5.78
CA GLY A 291 15.46 1.00 6.21
C GLY A 291 14.33 1.50 5.30
N SER A 292 14.41 1.22 4.00
CA SER A 292 13.39 1.58 3.00
C SER A 292 12.41 0.44 2.71
N GLY A 293 12.68 -0.77 3.22
CA GLY A 293 11.83 -1.95 3.04
C GLY A 293 11.53 -2.27 1.57
N TYR A 294 10.23 -2.31 1.22
CA TYR A 294 9.75 -2.74 -0.09
C TYR A 294 8.93 -1.67 -0.83
N ARG A 295 9.05 -1.64 -2.17
CA ARG A 295 8.17 -0.89 -3.08
C ARG A 295 7.16 -1.83 -3.71
N GLN A 296 5.87 -1.55 -3.55
CA GLN A 296 4.82 -2.49 -3.98
C GLN A 296 4.06 -1.98 -5.18
N TRP A 297 3.97 -2.81 -6.21
CA TRP A 297 3.19 -2.53 -7.41
C TRP A 297 2.12 -3.60 -7.54
N PHE A 298 0.88 -3.17 -7.76
CA PHE A 298 -0.26 -4.04 -8.03
C PHE A 298 -0.88 -3.62 -9.36
N LEU A 299 -0.99 -4.56 -10.29
CA LEU A 299 -1.58 -4.37 -11.61
C LEU A 299 -2.66 -5.43 -11.78
N PHE A 300 -3.92 -5.02 -11.93
CA PHE A 300 -5.03 -5.96 -12.03
C PHE A 300 -6.10 -5.42 -12.97
N ASP A 301 -6.83 -6.31 -13.64
CA ASP A 301 -7.87 -5.91 -14.58
C ASP A 301 -9.30 -6.07 -14.03
N ASP A 302 -10.28 -5.74 -14.88
CA ASP A 302 -11.71 -5.83 -14.60
C ASP A 302 -12.16 -7.23 -14.21
N VAL A 303 -11.50 -8.29 -14.68
CA VAL A 303 -11.86 -9.67 -14.37
C VAL A 303 -11.46 -10.00 -12.93
N TRP A 304 -10.23 -9.70 -12.53
CA TRP A 304 -9.80 -9.89 -11.14
C TRP A 304 -10.57 -8.99 -10.18
N ALA A 305 -10.76 -7.72 -10.54
CA ALA A 305 -11.53 -6.77 -9.74
C ALA A 305 -13.01 -7.18 -9.59
N ALA A 306 -13.60 -7.84 -10.58
CA ALA A 306 -14.96 -8.38 -10.48
C ALA A 306 -15.05 -9.60 -9.55
N ALA A 307 -14.00 -10.41 -9.49
CA ALA A 307 -13.89 -11.55 -8.59
C ALA A 307 -13.62 -11.13 -7.13
N HIS A 308 -12.79 -10.09 -6.92
CA HIS A 308 -12.36 -9.61 -5.59
C HIS A 308 -12.61 -8.10 -5.37
N PRO A 309 -13.84 -7.59 -5.53
CA PRO A 309 -14.08 -6.15 -5.58
C PRO A 309 -13.83 -5.45 -4.24
N GLU A 310 -14.02 -6.12 -3.11
CA GLU A 310 -13.75 -5.56 -1.79
C GLU A 310 -12.25 -5.34 -1.57
N ILE A 311 -11.40 -6.34 -1.85
CA ILE A 311 -9.93 -6.23 -1.80
C ILE A 311 -9.45 -5.18 -2.80
N ALA A 312 -9.95 -5.22 -4.05
CA ALA A 312 -9.57 -4.26 -5.09
C ALA A 312 -9.89 -2.82 -4.67
N ALA A 313 -11.10 -2.60 -4.11
CA ALA A 313 -11.50 -1.28 -3.62
C ALA A 313 -10.65 -0.83 -2.42
N SER A 314 -10.42 -1.72 -1.45
CA SER A 314 -9.62 -1.43 -0.27
C SER A 314 -8.17 -1.08 -0.64
N LEU A 315 -7.56 -1.82 -1.58
CA LEU A 315 -6.23 -1.55 -2.12
C LEU A 315 -6.15 -0.19 -2.83
N MET A 316 -7.13 0.15 -3.66
CA MET A 316 -7.18 1.47 -4.31
C MET A 316 -7.28 2.61 -3.28
N ARG A 317 -8.08 2.44 -2.21
CA ARG A 317 -8.14 3.42 -1.12
C ARG A 317 -6.81 3.53 -0.38
N PHE A 318 -6.15 2.40 -0.12
CA PHE A 318 -4.85 2.33 0.55
C PHE A 318 -3.76 3.12 -0.17
N GLY A 319 -3.75 3.07 -1.51
CA GLY A 319 -2.81 3.85 -2.33
C GLY A 319 -3.04 5.37 -2.30
N VAL A 320 -4.29 5.80 -2.08
CA VAL A 320 -4.66 7.22 -2.14
C VAL A 320 -4.56 7.92 -0.79
N HIS A 321 -4.86 7.20 0.29
CA HIS A 321 -5.11 7.81 1.60
C HIS A 321 -4.60 6.95 2.75
N TRP A 322 -4.28 7.60 3.88
CA TRP A 322 -3.86 6.91 5.10
C TRP A 322 -5.07 6.35 5.87
N ASP A 323 -6.15 7.14 6.05
CA ASP A 323 -7.37 6.75 6.76
C ASP A 323 -8.34 5.99 5.83
N PRO A 324 -8.58 4.68 6.04
CA PRO A 324 -9.51 3.89 5.23
C PRO A 324 -10.94 4.39 5.30
N ARG A 325 -11.31 5.07 6.39
CA ARG A 325 -12.67 5.60 6.63
C ARG A 325 -12.82 7.06 6.21
N CYS A 326 -11.83 7.63 5.52
CA CYS A 326 -12.00 8.94 4.90
C CYS A 326 -13.17 8.88 3.90
N ARG A 327 -14.15 9.79 4.06
CA ARG A 327 -15.34 9.87 3.19
C ARG A 327 -15.18 10.86 2.05
N ARG A 328 -14.10 11.65 2.06
CA ARG A 328 -13.86 12.67 1.05
C ARG A 328 -13.11 12.06 -0.12
N ARG A 329 -13.44 12.51 -1.33
CA ARG A 329 -12.75 12.08 -2.57
C ARG A 329 -11.51 12.95 -2.76
N HIS A 330 -10.47 12.64 -1.99
CA HIS A 330 -9.22 13.36 -2.11
C HIS A 330 -8.02 12.50 -1.77
N ALA A 331 -6.88 12.84 -2.38
CA ALA A 331 -5.58 12.34 -1.98
C ALA A 331 -5.16 12.94 -0.63
N ARG A 332 -4.21 12.27 0.03
CA ARG A 332 -3.69 12.60 1.36
C ARG A 332 -3.24 14.07 1.54
N LEU A 333 -2.80 14.75 0.47
CA LEU A 333 -2.31 16.14 0.52
C LEU A 333 -3.39 17.21 0.73
N THR A 334 -4.65 16.82 0.94
CA THR A 334 -5.74 17.75 1.22
C THR A 334 -6.33 17.45 2.58
N HIS A 335 -6.60 18.49 3.36
CA HIS A 335 -7.04 18.33 4.75
C HIS A 335 -8.32 17.52 4.86
N CYS A 336 -8.25 16.47 5.69
CA CYS A 336 -9.40 15.72 6.17
C CYS A 336 -10.10 16.54 7.28
N GLY A 337 -10.68 17.69 6.91
CA GLY A 337 -11.35 18.58 7.86
C GLY A 337 -12.45 17.91 8.68
#